data_AF-A0A6N4TJY8-F1
#
_entry.id   AF-A0A6N4TJY8-F1
#
_cell.length_a   1.000
_cell.length_b   1.000
_cell.length_c   1.000
_cell.angle_alpha   90.00
_cell.angle_beta   90.00
_cell.angle_gamma   90.00
#
_symmetry.space_group_name_H-M   'P 1'
#
loop_
_entity.id
_entity.type
_entity.pdbx_description
1 polymer ?
#
loop_
_entity_poly.entity_id
_entity_poly.type
_entity_poly.pdbx_seq_one_letter_code
_entity_poly.pdbx_strand_id
1 'polypeptide(L)'
;MEETGKYETQLVIQQEVYDMLIYAYPLLDNFPKSQKFSLVQDIKKSMDAVLKYAITVNKKYVKTTTLEKMDIELSALKVYVRLAHDLHYFKGANNYMEFSRRLNKIGNMLGGWIKAEKAKSGNVLPEKTYVCAQCGSKITAKSYEYSMRNYGKALCYLCQKKYRD
;
A
#
# COMPACT_ATOMS: atom_id res chain seq x y z
N MET A 1 22.42 4.80 -22.35
CA MET A 1 22.08 3.40 -22.06
C MET A 1 21.45 3.35 -20.67
N GLU A 2 20.14 3.58 -20.52
CA GLU A 2 19.51 3.70 -19.18
C GLU A 2 18.00 3.39 -19.15
N GLU A 3 17.45 2.69 -20.15
CA GLU A 3 15.99 2.47 -20.26
C GLU A 3 15.52 1.03 -20.01
N THR A 4 16.43 0.05 -19.89
CA THR A 4 16.07 -1.37 -19.76
C THR A 4 15.44 -1.73 -18.41
N GLY A 5 15.85 -1.07 -17.31
CA GLY A 5 15.34 -1.41 -15.96
C GLY A 5 13.87 -1.06 -15.69
N LYS A 6 13.25 -0.16 -16.47
CA LYS A 6 11.84 0.25 -16.31
C LYS A 6 10.84 -0.77 -16.85
N TYR A 7 11.25 -1.55 -17.87
CA TYR A 7 10.42 -2.60 -18.46
C TYR A 7 10.44 -3.87 -17.61
N GLU A 8 11.58 -4.17 -16.97
CA GLU A 8 11.70 -5.28 -16.03
C GLU A 8 10.68 -5.16 -14.88
N THR A 9 10.61 -4.03 -14.17
CA THR A 9 9.69 -3.90 -13.01
C THR A 9 8.21 -3.95 -13.39
N GLN A 10 7.87 -3.45 -14.58
CA GLN A 10 6.51 -3.45 -15.15
C GLN A 10 6.02 -4.85 -15.51
N LEU A 11 6.91 -5.64 -16.13
CA LEU A 11 6.66 -7.04 -16.42
C LEU A 11 6.60 -7.86 -15.12
N VAL A 12 7.43 -7.53 -14.13
CA VAL A 12 7.52 -8.28 -12.87
C VAL A 12 6.22 -8.17 -12.06
N ILE A 13 5.60 -7.00 -11.90
CA ILE A 13 4.34 -6.94 -11.10
C ILE A 13 3.20 -7.72 -11.75
N GLN A 14 3.11 -7.68 -13.08
CA GLN A 14 2.12 -8.46 -13.81
C GLN A 14 2.36 -9.97 -13.67
N GLN A 15 3.61 -10.41 -13.72
CA GLN A 15 4.00 -11.79 -13.48
C GLN A 15 3.67 -12.24 -12.06
N GLU A 16 4.00 -11.45 -11.04
CA GLU A 16 3.69 -11.78 -9.63
C GLU A 16 2.18 -11.88 -9.37
N VAL A 17 1.39 -11.02 -10.01
CA VAL A 17 -0.07 -11.13 -9.97
C VAL A 17 -0.53 -12.43 -10.64
N TYR A 18 0.00 -12.76 -11.81
CA TYR A 18 -0.34 -14.00 -12.52
C TYR A 18 0.01 -15.26 -11.71
N ASP A 19 1.19 -15.29 -11.08
CA ASP A 19 1.62 -16.40 -10.22
C ASP A 19 0.75 -16.52 -8.96
N MET A 20 0.28 -15.39 -8.43
CA MET A 20 -0.69 -15.35 -7.34
C MET A 20 -2.05 -15.91 -7.78
N LEU A 21 -2.52 -15.63 -9.00
CA LEU A 21 -3.74 -16.21 -9.54
C LEU A 21 -3.60 -17.74 -9.69
N ILE A 22 -2.53 -18.25 -10.31
CA ILE A 22 -2.30 -19.69 -10.47
C ILE A 22 -2.37 -20.41 -9.12
N TYR A 23 -1.78 -19.83 -8.08
CA TYR A 23 -1.81 -20.38 -6.73
C TYR A 23 -3.22 -20.30 -6.09
N ALA A 24 -3.93 -19.19 -6.26
CA ALA A 24 -5.20 -18.95 -5.59
C ALA A 24 -6.37 -19.77 -6.15
N TYR A 25 -6.40 -20.04 -7.46
CA TYR A 25 -7.55 -20.73 -8.10
C TYR A 25 -7.86 -22.11 -7.50
N PRO A 26 -6.88 -23.05 -7.39
CA PRO A 26 -7.11 -24.35 -6.75
C PRO A 26 -7.50 -24.24 -5.28
N LEU A 27 -7.03 -23.18 -4.61
CA LEU A 27 -7.31 -22.93 -3.20
C LEU A 27 -8.77 -22.53 -2.98
N LEU A 28 -9.32 -21.70 -3.88
CA LEU A 28 -10.71 -21.26 -3.86
C LEU A 28 -11.70 -22.37 -4.23
N ASP A 29 -11.30 -23.33 -5.06
CA ASP A 29 -12.17 -24.45 -5.44
C ASP A 29 -12.49 -25.39 -4.26
N ASN A 30 -11.63 -25.38 -3.24
CA ASN A 30 -11.80 -26.12 -1.99
C ASN A 30 -12.80 -25.49 -1.02
N PHE A 31 -13.30 -24.28 -1.28
CA PHE A 31 -14.23 -23.58 -0.39
C PHE A 31 -15.61 -24.26 -0.38
N PRO A 32 -16.37 -24.12 0.72
CA PRO A 32 -17.70 -24.73 0.83
C PRO A 32 -18.63 -24.24 -0.28
N LYS A 33 -19.48 -25.14 -0.79
CA LYS A 33 -20.39 -24.88 -1.93
C LYS A 33 -21.30 -23.67 -1.70
N SER A 34 -21.75 -23.45 -0.46
CA SER A 34 -22.60 -22.31 -0.07
C SER A 34 -21.95 -20.95 -0.31
N GLN A 35 -20.62 -20.88 -0.29
CA GLN A 35 -19.86 -19.63 -0.41
C GLN A 35 -19.26 -19.41 -1.81
N LYS A 36 -19.45 -20.36 -2.73
CA LYS A 36 -18.90 -20.29 -4.09
C LYS A 36 -19.40 -19.06 -4.87
N PHE A 37 -20.67 -18.72 -4.72
CA PHE A 37 -21.30 -17.58 -5.40
C PHE A 37 -21.28 -16.28 -4.59
N SER A 38 -20.70 -16.31 -3.39
CA SER A 38 -20.51 -15.15 -2.53
C SER A 38 -19.01 -14.84 -2.46
N LEU A 39 -18.35 -15.18 -1.35
CA LEU A 39 -16.96 -14.82 -1.10
C LEU A 39 -15.96 -15.26 -2.18
N VAL A 40 -16.09 -16.48 -2.71
CA VAL A 40 -15.18 -16.96 -3.77
C VAL A 40 -15.32 -16.14 -5.05
N GLN A 41 -16.55 -15.80 -5.42
CA GLN A 41 -16.84 -14.99 -6.59
C GLN A 41 -16.28 -13.57 -6.43
N ASP A 42 -16.42 -12.97 -5.25
CA ASP A 42 -15.91 -11.64 -4.98
C ASP A 42 -14.37 -11.61 -4.96
N ILE A 43 -13.74 -12.63 -4.39
CA ILE A 43 -12.28 -12.81 -4.47
C ILE A 43 -11.82 -12.94 -5.92
N LYS A 44 -12.47 -13.78 -6.74
CA LYS A 44 -12.13 -13.96 -8.17
C LYS A 44 -12.26 -12.64 -8.94
N LYS A 45 -13.37 -11.90 -8.75
CA LYS A 45 -13.58 -10.58 -9.36
C LYS A 45 -12.48 -9.59 -8.96
N SER A 46 -12.10 -9.59 -7.68
CA SER A 46 -11.04 -8.70 -7.17
C SER A 46 -9.68 -9.05 -7.76
N MET A 47 -9.32 -10.34 -7.82
CA MET A 47 -8.09 -10.81 -8.48
C MET A 47 -8.04 -10.42 -9.97
N ASP A 48 -9.16 -10.59 -10.69
CA ASP A 48 -9.28 -10.17 -12.09
C ASP A 48 -9.14 -8.65 -12.26
N ALA A 49 -9.68 -7.87 -11.33
CA ALA A 49 -9.54 -6.42 -11.33
C ALA A 49 -8.07 -6.00 -11.12
N VAL A 50 -7.37 -6.61 -10.16
CA VAL A 50 -5.93 -6.37 -9.93
C VAL A 50 -5.11 -6.69 -11.19
N LEU A 51 -5.38 -7.80 -11.87
CA LEU A 51 -4.71 -8.15 -13.13
C LEU A 51 -5.00 -7.12 -14.24
N LYS A 52 -6.25 -6.70 -14.40
CA LYS A 52 -6.63 -5.66 -15.37
C LYS A 52 -5.93 -4.34 -15.08
N TYR A 53 -5.83 -3.96 -13.81
CA TYR A 53 -5.12 -2.75 -13.40
C TYR A 53 -3.62 -2.86 -13.69
N ALA A 54 -2.98 -3.99 -13.38
CA ALA A 54 -1.57 -4.22 -13.70
C ALA A 54 -1.29 -4.05 -15.21
N ILE A 55 -2.11 -4.67 -16.07
CA ILE A 55 -2.01 -4.52 -17.53
C ILE A 55 -2.26 -3.06 -17.95
N THR A 56 -3.24 -2.40 -17.34
CA THR A 56 -3.57 -1.01 -17.67
C THR A 56 -2.43 -0.05 -17.31
N VAL A 57 -1.80 -0.25 -16.15
CA VAL A 57 -0.65 0.55 -15.71
C VAL A 57 0.55 0.34 -16.63
N ASN A 58 0.73 -0.87 -17.17
CA ASN A 58 1.77 -1.16 -18.17
C ASN A 58 1.52 -0.45 -19.50
N LYS A 59 0.25 -0.25 -19.89
CA LYS A 59 -0.11 0.40 -21.17
C LYS A 59 -0.28 1.92 -21.09
N LYS A 60 -0.58 2.49 -19.92
CA LYS A 60 -0.86 3.93 -19.77
C LYS A 60 0.39 4.78 -19.54
N TYR A 61 0.37 6.00 -20.10
CA TYR A 61 1.40 7.03 -19.88
C TYR A 61 1.26 7.73 -18.51
N VAL A 62 0.03 7.97 -18.04
CA VAL A 62 -0.25 8.55 -16.70
C VAL A 62 -0.79 7.46 -15.77
N LYS A 63 -0.05 7.15 -14.71
CA LYS A 63 -0.23 5.91 -13.92
C LYS A 63 -0.82 6.12 -12.52
N THR A 64 -0.77 7.34 -11.98
CA THR A 64 -1.09 7.64 -10.55
C THR A 64 -2.47 7.15 -10.11
N THR A 65 -3.54 7.55 -10.79
CA THR A 65 -4.91 7.16 -10.40
C THR A 65 -5.20 5.68 -10.59
N THR A 66 -4.52 5.00 -11.52
CA THR A 66 -4.72 3.57 -11.77
C THR A 66 -3.96 2.73 -10.73
N LEU A 67 -2.76 3.16 -10.34
CA LEU A 67 -2.00 2.56 -9.24
C LEU A 67 -2.75 2.67 -7.91
N GLU A 68 -3.37 3.82 -7.62
CA GLU A 68 -4.17 4.00 -6.40
C GLU A 68 -5.41 3.08 -6.39
N LYS A 69 -6.09 2.91 -7.55
CA LYS A 69 -7.19 1.94 -7.66
C LYS A 69 -6.73 0.50 -7.42
N MET A 70 -5.57 0.13 -7.97
CA MET A 70 -4.98 -1.19 -7.76
C MET A 70 -4.61 -1.42 -6.28
N ASP A 71 -4.14 -0.39 -5.57
CA ASP A 71 -3.82 -0.45 -4.14
C ASP A 71 -5.07 -0.67 -3.27
N ILE A 72 -6.15 0.06 -3.56
CA ILE A 72 -7.45 -0.09 -2.90
C ILE A 72 -7.97 -1.52 -3.10
N GLU A 73 -7.91 -2.01 -4.34
CA GLU A 73 -8.39 -3.36 -4.68
C GLU A 73 -7.57 -4.45 -3.97
N LEU A 74 -6.24 -4.33 -3.94
CA LEU A 74 -5.37 -5.24 -3.18
C LEU A 74 -5.68 -5.22 -1.68
N SER A 75 -6.02 -4.05 -1.13
CA SER A 75 -6.40 -3.92 0.26
C SER A 75 -7.73 -4.63 0.56
N ALA A 76 -8.72 -4.50 -0.33
CA ALA A 76 -9.97 -5.25 -0.25
C ALA A 76 -9.72 -6.77 -0.33
N LEU A 77 -8.89 -7.22 -1.28
CA LEU A 77 -8.52 -8.62 -1.44
C LEU A 77 -7.87 -9.21 -0.17
N LYS A 78 -6.97 -8.46 0.49
CA LYS A 78 -6.36 -8.88 1.77
C LYS A 78 -7.42 -9.07 2.86
N VAL A 79 -8.43 -8.21 2.92
CA VAL A 79 -9.53 -8.34 3.89
C VAL A 79 -10.39 -9.56 3.57
N TYR A 80 -10.73 -9.81 2.30
CA TYR A 80 -11.48 -11.02 1.93
C TYR A 80 -10.72 -12.31 2.26
N VAL A 81 -9.41 -12.34 2.02
CA VAL A 81 -8.56 -13.48 2.37
C VAL A 81 -8.46 -13.67 3.89
N ARG A 82 -8.40 -12.59 4.67
CA ARG A 82 -8.47 -12.68 6.14
C ARG A 82 -9.84 -13.21 6.60
N LEU A 83 -10.93 -12.71 6.04
CA LEU A 83 -12.28 -13.20 6.35
C LEU A 83 -12.43 -14.69 6.04
N ALA A 84 -11.93 -15.15 4.89
CA ALA A 84 -11.94 -16.57 4.52
C ALA A 84 -11.14 -17.44 5.51
N HIS A 85 -10.07 -16.89 6.10
CA HIS A 85 -9.29 -17.56 7.13
C HIS A 85 -10.02 -17.63 8.47
N ASP A 86 -10.63 -16.52 8.89
CA ASP A 86 -11.39 -16.45 10.15
C ASP A 86 -12.64 -17.34 10.11
N LEU A 87 -13.20 -17.57 8.91
CA LEU A 87 -14.28 -18.54 8.66
C LEU A 87 -13.80 -19.98 8.45
N HIS A 88 -12.50 -20.25 8.60
CA HIS A 88 -11.87 -21.56 8.46
C HIS A 88 -12.10 -22.24 7.09
N TYR A 89 -12.18 -21.46 6.00
CA TYR A 89 -12.36 -22.01 4.65
C TYR A 89 -11.07 -22.56 4.03
N PHE A 90 -9.91 -22.15 4.53
CA PHE A 90 -8.63 -22.71 4.09
C PHE A 90 -8.36 -24.06 4.74
N LYS A 91 -7.97 -25.05 3.93
CA LYS A 91 -7.45 -26.33 4.42
C LYS A 91 -6.02 -26.12 4.93
N GLY A 92 -5.87 -25.82 6.22
CA GLY A 92 -4.57 -25.66 6.90
C GLY A 92 -4.00 -24.24 6.86
N ALA A 93 -3.24 -23.88 7.91
CA ALA A 93 -2.71 -22.54 8.14
C ALA A 93 -1.67 -22.08 7.09
N ASN A 94 -0.95 -23.02 6.48
CA ASN A 94 0.11 -22.71 5.51
C ASN A 94 -0.44 -22.03 4.25
N ASN A 95 -1.65 -22.39 3.83
CA ASN A 95 -2.24 -21.88 2.60
C ASN A 95 -2.57 -20.39 2.70
N TYR A 96 -3.16 -19.98 3.82
CA TYR A 96 -3.43 -18.57 4.11
C TYR A 96 -2.12 -17.77 4.21
N MET A 97 -1.12 -18.31 4.90
CA MET A 97 0.16 -17.62 5.10
C MET A 97 0.86 -17.35 3.78
N GLU A 98 0.90 -18.33 2.88
CA GLU A 98 1.50 -18.17 1.56
C GLU A 98 0.69 -17.22 0.67
N PHE A 99 -0.65 -17.28 0.71
CA PHE A 99 -1.49 -16.34 -0.03
C PHE A 99 -1.26 -14.90 0.46
N SER A 100 -1.26 -14.69 1.78
CA SER A 100 -1.00 -13.40 2.40
C SER A 100 0.41 -12.87 2.08
N ARG A 101 1.42 -13.74 2.07
CA ARG A 101 2.79 -13.40 1.67
C ARG A 101 2.84 -12.86 0.24
N ARG A 102 2.19 -13.54 -0.70
CA ARG A 102 2.11 -13.10 -2.12
C ARG A 102 1.41 -11.75 -2.24
N LEU A 103 0.28 -11.57 -1.56
CA LEU A 103 -0.44 -10.28 -1.54
C LEU A 103 0.39 -9.14 -0.96
N ASN A 104 1.17 -9.40 0.10
CA ASN A 104 2.06 -8.41 0.69
C ASN A 104 3.25 -8.09 -0.21
N LYS A 105 3.82 -9.08 -0.90
CA LYS A 105 4.88 -8.86 -1.90
C LYS A 105 4.40 -7.92 -3.00
N ILE A 106 3.23 -8.18 -3.59
CA ILE A 106 2.62 -7.32 -4.62
C ILE A 106 2.36 -5.91 -4.06
N GLY A 107 1.80 -5.80 -2.84
CA GLY A 107 1.54 -4.50 -2.21
C GLY A 107 2.81 -3.68 -1.95
N ASN A 108 3.90 -4.32 -1.52
CA ASN A 108 5.18 -3.64 -1.30
C ASN A 108 5.77 -3.10 -2.60
N MET A 109 5.72 -3.89 -3.68
CA MET A 109 6.14 -3.44 -5.01
C MET A 109 5.31 -2.24 -5.47
N LEU A 110 3.99 -2.31 -5.29
CA LEU A 110 3.06 -1.27 -5.69
C LEU A 110 3.26 0.03 -4.91
N GLY A 111 3.47 -0.05 -3.60
CA GLY A 111 3.78 1.11 -2.74
C GLY A 111 5.08 1.81 -3.14
N GLY A 112 6.13 1.03 -3.44
CA GLY A 112 7.38 1.58 -3.97
C GLY A 112 7.18 2.33 -5.30
N TRP A 113 6.32 1.78 -6.17
CA TRP A 113 6.05 2.35 -7.47
C TRP A 113 5.19 3.62 -7.40
N ILE A 114 4.16 3.64 -6.53
CA ILE A 114 3.38 4.85 -6.24
C ILE A 114 4.28 5.97 -5.72
N LYS A 115 5.20 5.66 -4.79
CA LYS A 115 6.14 6.65 -4.25
C LYS A 115 7.04 7.22 -5.34
N ALA A 116 7.58 6.36 -6.21
CA ALA A 116 8.40 6.77 -7.33
C ALA A 116 7.64 7.63 -8.34
N GLU A 117 6.37 7.32 -8.61
CA GLU A 117 5.52 8.08 -9.53
C GLU A 117 5.14 9.45 -8.95
N LYS A 118 4.75 9.51 -7.66
CA LYS A 118 4.44 10.78 -6.97
C LYS A 118 5.65 11.72 -6.90
N ALA A 119 6.86 11.17 -6.73
CA ALA A 119 8.09 11.95 -6.77
C ALA A 119 8.35 12.59 -8.15
N LYS A 120 8.00 11.91 -9.26
CA LYS A 120 8.14 12.44 -10.62
C LYS A 120 7.10 13.49 -10.97
N SER A 121 5.86 13.31 -10.53
CA SER A 121 4.76 14.23 -10.86
C SER A 121 4.81 15.56 -10.09
N GLY A 122 5.85 15.81 -9.28
CA GLY A 122 5.96 17.03 -8.45
C GLY A 122 4.88 17.16 -7.38
N ASN A 123 4.04 16.12 -7.19
CA ASN A 123 2.89 16.12 -6.30
C ASN A 123 3.27 15.54 -4.93
N VAL A 124 4.40 16.00 -4.41
CA VAL A 124 4.77 15.78 -3.02
C VAL A 124 4.00 16.83 -2.24
N LEU A 125 2.95 16.41 -1.51
CA LEU A 125 2.42 17.23 -0.43
C LEU A 125 3.63 17.65 0.41
N PRO A 126 3.94 18.95 0.52
CA PRO A 126 5.15 19.39 1.19
C PRO A 126 5.15 18.77 2.58
N GLU A 127 6.16 17.96 2.87
CA GLU A 127 6.35 17.38 4.19
C GLU A 127 6.45 18.58 5.15
N LYS A 128 5.40 18.79 5.96
CA LYS A 128 5.29 19.97 6.81
C LYS A 128 6.50 19.99 7.74
N THR A 129 7.47 20.83 7.40
CA THR A 129 8.72 20.96 8.15
C THR A 129 8.48 22.02 9.20
N TYR A 130 8.41 21.61 10.45
CA TYR A 130 8.24 22.53 11.57
C TYR A 130 9.62 22.99 12.05
N VAL A 131 9.77 24.29 12.29
CA VAL A 131 11.02 24.91 12.75
C VAL A 131 10.77 25.70 14.02
N CYS A 132 11.77 25.65 14.91
CA CYS A 132 11.77 26.46 16.12
C CYS A 132 11.92 27.94 15.77
N ALA A 133 11.00 28.77 16.24
CA ALA A 133 11.01 30.22 16.06
C ALA A 133 12.21 30.91 16.74
N GLN A 134 12.84 30.26 17.73
CA GLN A 134 13.94 30.85 18.49
C GLN A 134 15.33 30.48 17.96
N CYS A 135 15.54 29.23 17.55
CA CYS A 135 16.86 28.75 17.15
C CYS A 135 16.90 28.13 15.75
N GLY A 136 15.77 28.11 15.03
CA GLY A 136 15.69 27.56 13.68
C GLY A 136 15.84 26.04 13.58
N SER A 137 16.02 25.33 14.71
CA SER A 137 16.14 23.87 14.70
C SER A 137 14.86 23.22 14.17
N LYS A 138 15.00 22.17 13.35
CA LYS A 138 13.86 21.34 12.92
C LYS A 138 13.23 20.67 14.13
N ILE A 139 11.90 20.74 14.23
CA ILE A 139 11.12 20.13 15.31
C ILE A 139 10.06 19.20 14.72
N THR A 140 9.62 18.22 15.50
CA THR A 140 8.56 17.30 15.09
C THR A 140 7.19 17.98 15.16
N ALA A 141 6.20 17.48 14.42
CA ALA A 141 4.81 17.96 14.49
C ALA A 141 4.28 17.96 15.94
N LYS A 142 4.59 16.91 16.70
CA LYS A 142 4.22 16.79 18.12
C LYS A 142 4.83 17.90 18.98
N SER A 143 6.10 18.24 18.75
CA SER A 143 6.78 19.32 19.46
C SER A 143 6.21 20.69 19.09
N TYR A 144 5.87 20.90 17.81
CA TYR A 144 5.23 22.12 17.33
C TYR A 144 3.86 22.32 17.99
N GLU A 145 2.98 21.31 17.93
CA GLU A 145 1.63 21.40 18.49
C GLU A 145 1.64 21.65 20.01
N TYR A 146 2.49 20.92 20.73
CA TYR A 146 2.67 21.13 22.17
C TYR A 146 3.14 22.56 22.46
N SER A 147 4.11 23.05 21.70
CA SER A 147 4.68 24.36 21.94
C SER A 147 3.70 25.49 21.61
N MET A 148 2.95 25.36 20.52
CA MET A 148 1.89 26.30 20.14
C MET A 148 0.78 26.35 21.19
N ARG A 149 0.36 25.20 21.75
CA ARG A 149 -0.67 25.14 22.81
C ARG A 149 -0.22 25.74 24.14
N ASN A 150 1.04 25.54 24.54
CA ASN A 150 1.51 25.93 25.87
C ASN A 150 2.25 27.28 25.91
N TYR A 151 2.88 27.70 24.81
CA TYR A 151 3.70 28.92 24.76
C TYR A 151 3.29 29.89 23.66
N GLY A 152 2.32 29.52 22.79
CA GLY A 152 1.88 30.35 21.67
C GLY A 152 2.93 30.54 20.56
N LYS A 153 4.09 29.89 20.68
CA LYS A 153 5.22 29.95 19.74
C LYS A 153 5.76 28.55 19.47
N ALA A 154 6.25 28.33 18.25
CA ALA A 154 6.89 27.08 17.87
C ALA A 154 8.30 26.99 18.47
N LEU A 155 8.49 26.29 19.59
CA LEU A 155 9.78 26.14 20.26
C LEU A 155 10.21 24.67 20.29
N CYS A 156 11.52 24.42 20.15
CA CYS A 156 12.12 23.12 20.43
C CYS A 156 12.22 22.89 21.94
N TYR A 157 12.42 21.64 22.36
CA TYR A 157 12.48 21.27 23.77
C TYR A 157 13.50 22.10 24.59
N LEU A 158 14.68 22.38 24.02
CA LEU A 158 15.71 23.20 24.67
C LEU A 158 15.27 24.65 24.87
N CYS A 159 14.60 25.24 23.86
CA CYS A 159 14.07 26.60 23.95
C CYS A 159 12.84 26.67 24.86
N GLN A 160 12.01 25.61 24.93
CA GLN A 160 10.89 25.53 25.87
C GLN A 160 11.37 25.58 27.32
N LYS A 161 12.47 24.88 27.63
CA LYS A 161 13.05 24.89 28.99
C LYS A 161 13.50 26.29 29.40
N LYS A 162 14.22 26.97 28.52
CA LYS A 162 14.68 28.36 28.74
C LYS A 162 13.56 29.41 28.75
N TYR A 163 12.37 29.08 28.24
CA TYR A 163 11.23 30.00 28.20
C TYR A 163 10.39 29.96 29.48
N ARG A 164 10.58 28.93 30.32
CA ARG A 164 9.92 28.78 31.62
C ARG A 164 10.71 29.39 32.78
N ASP A 165 12.00 29.64 32.57
CA ASP A 165 12.90 30.34 33.49
C ASP A 165 12.80 31.86 33.27
#